data_AF-A0A180H116-F1
#
_entry.id   AF-A0A180H116-F1
#
_cell.length_a   1.000
_cell.length_b   1.000
_cell.length_c   1.000
_cell.angle_alpha   90.00
_cell.angle_beta   90.00
_cell.angle_gamma   90.00
#
_symmetry.space_group_name_H-M   'P 1'
#
loop_
_entity.id
_entity.type
_entity.pdbx_description
1 polymer ?
#
loop_
_entity_poly.entity_id
_entity_poly.type
_entity_poly.pdbx_seq_one_letter_code
_entity_poly.pdbx_strand_id
1 'polypeptide(L)'
;MDSFVQMTFGKDLSLLGAKYYDSGETSLPLKISPASIPFSTAFDFAQDQIDFRFSTVAGWQVFMKLVSSIGKRMEASCRVLDDYAYSLIDEQMADLSQTSDGEKEEAEPTDLLGIFMHTHDERGGGLGRIELRDTALNLIIAGRDTTAEALSWNFFHLLMNRDFISKIRKEAFEILSENQGRVTYANYKRFVWTNATILEALRLHPSVPKNAKCVVSHDQIPGGTTVKAGDMV
;
A
#
# COMPACT_ATOMS: atom_id res chain seq x y z
N MET A 1 -7.57 2.17 -3.25
CA MET A 1 -7.03 1.93 -1.91
C MET A 1 -7.78 0.81 -1.21
N ASP A 2 -9.11 0.87 -1.12
CA ASP A 2 -9.93 -0.13 -0.43
C ASP A 2 -9.72 -1.57 -0.92
N SER A 3 -9.53 -1.80 -2.22
CA SER A 3 -9.19 -3.14 -2.75
C SER A 3 -7.77 -3.61 -2.36
N PHE A 4 -6.79 -2.71 -2.28
CA PHE A 4 -5.44 -3.06 -1.80
C PHE A 4 -5.46 -3.44 -0.32
N VAL A 5 -6.21 -2.65 0.44
CA VAL A 5 -6.41 -2.86 1.87
C VAL A 5 -7.14 -4.17 2.14
N GLN A 6 -8.18 -4.47 1.36
CA GLN A 6 -8.89 -5.74 1.42
C GLN A 6 -7.99 -6.93 1.07
N MET A 7 -7.09 -6.78 0.11
CA MET A 7 -6.09 -7.82 -0.22
C MET A 7 -5.04 -7.98 0.88
N THR A 8 -4.69 -6.89 1.57
CA THR A 8 -3.62 -6.87 2.58
C THR A 8 -4.08 -7.33 3.95
N PHE A 9 -5.33 -7.02 4.31
CA PHE A 9 -5.89 -7.20 5.66
C PHE A 9 -7.23 -7.95 5.66
N GLY A 10 -7.62 -8.55 4.53
CA GLY A 10 -8.87 -9.31 4.41
C GLY A 10 -10.17 -8.48 4.48
N LYS A 11 -10.08 -7.16 4.71
CA LYS A 11 -11.22 -6.28 5.00
C LYS A 11 -11.17 -4.97 4.21
N ASP A 12 -12.34 -4.49 3.78
CA ASP A 12 -12.50 -3.12 3.29
C ASP A 12 -12.48 -2.16 4.47
N LEU A 13 -11.39 -1.41 4.63
CA LEU A 13 -11.25 -0.45 5.73
C LEU A 13 -11.87 0.92 5.41
N SER A 14 -12.58 1.04 4.28
CA SER A 14 -13.26 2.26 3.85
C SER A 14 -12.37 3.50 3.97
N LEU A 15 -11.09 3.39 3.62
CA LEU A 15 -10.10 4.47 3.80
C LEU A 15 -10.41 5.68 2.91
N LEU A 16 -11.16 5.46 1.83
CA LEU A 16 -11.70 6.53 0.97
C LEU A 16 -13.12 6.97 1.36
N GLY A 17 -13.71 6.37 2.41
CA GLY A 17 -15.10 6.58 2.78
C GLY A 17 -16.12 6.10 1.74
N ALA A 18 -15.69 5.29 0.76
CA ALA A 18 -16.54 4.80 -0.32
C ALA A 18 -16.86 3.31 -0.09
N LYS A 19 -18.08 2.98 0.32
CA LYS A 19 -18.54 1.59 0.29
C LYS A 19 -18.85 1.20 -1.16
N TYR A 20 -18.15 0.23 -1.71
CA TYR A 20 -18.58 -0.43 -2.95
C TYR A 20 -19.68 -1.42 -2.60
N TYR A 21 -20.93 -1.09 -2.95
CA TYR A 21 -22.04 -2.04 -2.85
C TYR A 21 -22.06 -2.96 -4.06
N ASP A 22 -22.23 -4.25 -3.77
CA ASP A 22 -22.62 -5.30 -4.69
C ASP A 22 -23.96 -4.97 -5.37
N SER A 23 -24.08 -5.50 -6.57
CA SER A 23 -25.14 -5.41 -7.57
C SER A 23 -26.58 -5.34 -7.02
N GLY A 24 -27.23 -4.20 -7.26
CA GLY A 24 -28.69 -4.05 -7.17
C GLY A 24 -29.14 -2.72 -6.58
N GLU A 25 -29.75 -1.88 -7.44
CA GLU A 25 -30.54 -0.69 -7.10
C GLU A 25 -29.81 0.66 -6.86
N THR A 26 -29.93 1.51 -7.89
CA THR A 26 -30.17 2.97 -7.87
C THR A 26 -29.48 3.85 -6.80
N SER A 27 -28.36 4.44 -7.22
CA SER A 27 -27.96 5.85 -7.04
C SER A 27 -28.47 6.62 -5.80
N LEU A 28 -27.66 6.66 -4.74
CA LEU A 28 -27.68 7.69 -3.67
C LEU A 28 -26.24 7.99 -3.17
N PRO A 29 -25.97 9.17 -2.57
CA PRO A 29 -24.63 9.73 -2.49
C PRO A 29 -23.72 9.05 -1.46
N LEU A 30 -22.43 9.05 -1.78
CA LEU A 30 -21.29 8.51 -1.02
C LEU A 30 -21.36 8.90 0.47
N LYS A 31 -21.68 7.95 1.37
CA LYS A 31 -21.58 8.16 2.82
C LYS A 31 -20.14 7.86 3.28
N ILE A 32 -19.35 8.92 3.46
CA ILE A 32 -17.99 8.89 3.99
C ILE A 32 -18.01 8.28 5.40
N SER A 33 -17.26 7.19 5.61
CA SER A 33 -17.12 6.54 6.92
C SER A 33 -16.39 7.46 7.90
N PRO A 34 -16.90 7.70 9.11
CA PRO A 34 -16.31 8.63 10.07
C PRO A 34 -14.91 8.19 10.58
N ALA A 35 -14.54 6.91 10.48
CA ALA A 35 -13.22 6.40 10.86
C ALA A 35 -12.11 6.68 9.82
N SER A 36 -12.48 6.95 8.57
CA SER A 36 -11.52 7.25 7.49
C SER A 36 -10.87 8.63 7.63
N ILE A 37 -11.60 9.58 8.23
CA ILE A 37 -11.18 10.98 8.34
C ILE A 37 -10.03 11.14 9.35
N PRO A 38 -10.06 10.55 10.57
CA PRO A 38 -8.95 10.65 11.52
C PRO A 38 -7.66 9.99 11.02
N PHE A 39 -7.75 8.79 10.44
CA PHE A 39 -6.59 8.07 9.93
C PHE A 39 -5.93 8.85 8.79
N SER A 40 -6.68 9.23 7.75
CA SER A 40 -6.10 9.99 6.62
C SER A 40 -5.49 11.29 7.09
N THR A 41 -6.17 12.04 7.97
CA THR A 41 -5.64 13.32 8.49
C THR A 41 -4.34 13.13 9.28
N ALA A 42 -4.26 12.08 10.10
CA ALA A 42 -3.06 11.75 10.86
C ALA A 42 -1.91 11.32 9.95
N PHE A 43 -2.21 10.47 8.96
CA PHE A 43 -1.28 9.96 7.96
C PHE A 43 -0.71 11.09 7.09
N ASP A 44 -1.58 11.89 6.48
CA ASP A 44 -1.19 12.97 5.56
C ASP A 44 -0.31 13.99 6.31
N PHE A 45 -0.66 14.33 7.56
CA PHE A 45 0.19 15.17 8.41
C PHE A 45 1.55 14.53 8.70
N ALA A 46 1.60 13.24 9.04
CA ALA A 46 2.84 12.55 9.34
C ALA A 46 3.76 12.51 8.11
N GLN A 47 3.19 12.27 6.92
CA GLN A 47 3.91 12.26 5.66
C GLN A 47 4.47 13.64 5.31
N ASP A 48 3.67 14.71 5.41
CA ASP A 48 4.14 16.09 5.21
C ASP A 48 5.33 16.43 6.11
N GLN A 49 5.31 15.97 7.38
CA GLN A 49 6.43 16.18 8.29
C GLN A 49 7.68 15.37 7.90
N ILE A 50 7.51 14.14 7.40
CA ILE A 50 8.61 13.32 6.91
C ILE A 50 9.22 13.95 5.65
N ASP A 51 8.40 14.39 4.70
CA ASP A 51 8.84 15.04 3.46
C ASP A 51 9.57 16.36 3.74
N PHE A 52 9.08 17.13 4.71
CA PHE A 52 9.76 18.33 5.17
C PHE A 52 11.16 18.01 5.75
N ARG A 53 11.27 16.95 6.55
CA ARG A 53 12.57 16.51 7.10
C ARG A 53 13.52 16.05 6.00
N PHE A 54 12.99 15.33 5.01
CA PHE A 54 13.78 14.84 3.87
C PHE A 54 14.30 15.99 3.01
N SER A 55 13.47 17.02 2.79
CA SER A 55 13.84 18.22 2.02
C SER A 55 14.79 19.15 2.79
N THR A 56 14.58 19.29 4.10
CA THR A 56 15.29 20.24 4.97
C THR A 56 16.42 19.54 5.75
N VAL A 57 17.24 18.75 5.03
CA VAL A 57 18.29 17.84 5.55
C VAL A 57 19.03 18.36 6.79
N ALA A 58 19.33 19.66 6.84
CA ALA A 58 19.87 20.35 8.01
C ALA A 58 18.85 21.31 8.65
N GLY A 59 18.77 21.31 9.99
CA GLY A 59 18.00 22.31 10.77
C GLY A 59 16.58 21.92 11.15
N TRP A 60 16.03 20.83 10.60
CA TRP A 60 14.69 20.35 10.96
C TRP A 60 14.54 20.07 12.47
N GLN A 61 15.59 19.56 13.13
CA GLN A 61 15.57 19.28 14.57
C GLN A 61 15.42 20.56 15.40
N VAL A 62 16.05 21.65 14.96
CA VAL A 62 15.96 22.96 15.61
C VAL A 62 14.56 23.54 15.41
N PHE A 63 14.03 23.45 14.18
CA PHE A 63 12.66 23.86 13.87
C PHE A 63 11.61 23.10 14.69
N MET A 64 11.76 21.78 14.82
CA MET A 64 10.85 20.97 15.65
C MET A 64 10.96 21.26 17.15
N LYS A 65 12.16 21.58 17.65
CA LYS A 65 12.32 22.05 19.04
C LYS A 65 11.70 23.43 19.25
N LEU A 66 11.77 24.32 18.25
CA LEU A 66 11.20 25.67 18.31
C LEU A 66 9.67 25.65 18.27
N VAL A 67 9.08 24.71 17.52
CA VAL A 67 7.63 24.58 17.35
C VAL A 67 7.11 23.32 18.06
N SER A 68 7.07 23.38 19.39
CA SER A 68 6.58 22.27 20.25
C SER A 68 5.20 21.74 19.85
N SER A 69 4.32 22.60 19.29
CA SER A 69 2.99 22.20 18.83
C SER A 69 3.01 21.22 17.65
N ILE A 70 3.99 21.31 16.75
CA ILE A 70 4.15 20.39 15.62
C ILE A 70 4.60 19.02 16.14
N GLY A 71 5.55 18.99 17.08
CA GLY A 71 6.00 17.75 17.71
C GLY A 71 4.86 17.01 18.41
N LYS A 72 4.04 17.72 19.20
CA LYS A 72 2.85 17.13 19.86
C LYS A 72 1.83 16.60 18.86
N ARG A 73 1.62 17.31 17.75
CA ARG A 73 0.71 16.84 16.68
C ARG A 73 1.27 15.61 15.98
N MET A 74 2.58 15.53 15.75
CA MET A 74 3.22 14.34 15.17
C MET A 74 3.06 13.13 16.09
N GLU A 75 3.28 13.31 17.39
CA GLU A 75 3.08 12.25 18.37
C GLU A 75 1.62 11.79 18.41
N ALA A 76 0.66 12.72 18.38
CA ALA A 76 -0.76 12.38 18.30
C ALA A 76 -1.09 11.63 17.00
N SER A 77 -0.54 12.04 15.86
CA SER A 77 -0.71 11.34 14.58
C SER A 77 -0.13 9.92 14.65
N CYS A 78 1.07 9.74 15.18
CA CYS A 78 1.67 8.42 15.36
C CYS A 78 0.80 7.51 16.25
N ARG A 79 0.22 8.04 17.33
CA ARG A 79 -0.69 7.26 18.19
C ARG A 79 -1.94 6.81 17.42
N VAL A 80 -2.54 7.68 16.61
CA VAL A 80 -3.70 7.30 15.77
C VAL A 80 -3.33 6.20 14.78
N LEU A 81 -2.15 6.26 14.15
CA LEU A 81 -1.67 5.24 13.23
C LEU A 81 -1.37 3.91 13.96
N ASP A 82 -0.73 3.97 15.12
CA ASP A 82 -0.40 2.81 15.94
C ASP A 82 -1.66 2.12 16.47
N ASP A 83 -2.62 2.87 17.03
CA ASP A 83 -3.89 2.35 17.53
C ASP A 83 -4.66 1.65 16.41
N TYR A 84 -4.61 2.23 15.21
CA TYR A 84 -5.21 1.62 14.03
C TYR A 84 -4.53 0.31 13.65
N ALA A 85 -3.20 0.30 13.51
CA ALA A 85 -2.46 -0.93 13.19
C ALA A 85 -2.65 -2.02 14.26
N TYR A 86 -2.69 -1.66 15.54
CA TYR A 86 -2.97 -2.61 16.63
C TYR A 86 -4.39 -3.14 16.58
N SER A 87 -5.39 -2.33 16.23
CA SER A 87 -6.77 -2.82 16.06
C SER A 87 -6.87 -3.88 14.96
N LEU A 88 -6.17 -3.70 13.83
CA LEU A 88 -6.11 -4.70 12.75
C LEU A 88 -5.45 -6.00 13.22
N ILE A 89 -4.36 -5.88 13.98
CA ILE A 89 -3.64 -7.03 14.55
C ILE A 89 -4.53 -7.78 15.55
N ASP A 90 -5.22 -7.07 16.44
CA ASP A 90 -6.10 -7.67 17.45
C ASP A 90 -7.29 -8.38 16.83
N GLU A 91 -7.91 -7.78 15.82
CA GLU A 91 -8.99 -8.42 15.06
C GLU A 91 -8.50 -9.69 14.36
N GLN A 92 -7.35 -9.64 13.69
CA GLN A 92 -6.81 -10.82 13.00
C GLN A 92 -6.48 -11.94 13.98
N MET A 93 -5.88 -11.63 15.13
CA MET A 93 -5.61 -12.62 16.17
C MET A 93 -6.90 -13.20 16.76
N ALA A 94 -7.94 -12.39 16.91
CA ALA A 94 -9.24 -12.87 17.36
C ALA A 94 -9.85 -13.85 16.34
N ASP A 95 -9.80 -13.53 15.05
CA ASP A 95 -10.29 -14.39 13.97
C ASP A 95 -9.51 -15.73 13.92
N LEU A 96 -8.18 -15.69 14.10
CA LEU A 96 -7.34 -16.89 14.21
C LEU A 96 -7.64 -17.74 15.45
N SER A 97 -8.00 -17.12 16.57
CA SER A 97 -8.34 -17.84 17.81
C SER A 97 -9.68 -18.57 17.75
N GLN A 98 -10.61 -18.10 16.91
CA GLN A 98 -11.93 -18.71 16.73
C GLN A 98 -11.92 -19.87 15.73
N THR A 99 -10.87 -19.98 14.91
CA THR A 99 -10.69 -21.10 13.98
C THR A 99 -10.32 -22.35 14.79
N SER A 100 -11.16 -23.39 14.77
CA SER A 100 -11.03 -24.59 15.63
C SER A 100 -9.68 -25.29 15.45
N ASP A 101 -9.12 -25.81 16.55
CA ASP A 101 -7.79 -26.44 16.65
C ASP A 101 -7.50 -27.59 15.65
N GLY A 102 -8.50 -28.07 14.91
CA GLY A 102 -8.35 -29.12 13.89
C GLY A 102 -8.21 -28.63 12.43
N GLU A 103 -8.49 -27.35 12.13
CA GLU A 103 -8.38 -26.78 10.76
C GLU A 103 -7.17 -25.84 10.61
N LYS A 104 -6.42 -25.59 11.70
CA LYS A 104 -5.29 -24.64 11.75
C LYS A 104 -4.10 -25.00 10.85
N GLU A 105 -3.98 -26.26 10.42
CA GLU A 105 -2.89 -26.69 9.52
C GLU A 105 -3.25 -26.57 8.02
N GLU A 106 -4.53 -26.41 7.65
CA GLU A 106 -4.97 -26.37 6.24
C GLU A 106 -5.57 -25.02 5.80
N ALA A 107 -5.88 -24.11 6.74
CA ALA A 107 -6.35 -22.77 6.39
C ALA A 107 -5.17 -21.91 5.90
N GLU A 108 -4.95 -21.88 4.57
CA GLU A 108 -4.00 -20.94 3.98
C GLU A 108 -4.37 -19.50 4.37
N PRO A 109 -3.43 -18.70 4.90
CA PRO A 109 -3.69 -17.33 5.27
C PRO A 109 -4.21 -16.55 4.04
N THR A 110 -5.41 -15.99 4.17
CA THR A 110 -6.12 -15.33 3.06
C THR A 110 -5.66 -13.90 2.82
N ASP A 111 -4.90 -13.31 3.74
CA ASP A 111 -4.39 -11.95 3.67
C ASP A 111 -2.91 -11.84 4.10
N LEU A 112 -2.25 -10.77 3.66
CA LEU A 112 -0.82 -10.57 3.88
C LEU A 112 -0.46 -10.47 5.38
N LEU A 113 -1.30 -9.84 6.20
CA LEU A 113 -1.06 -9.72 7.64
C LEU A 113 -1.10 -11.10 8.33
N GLY A 114 -2.05 -11.95 7.94
CA GLY A 114 -2.13 -13.35 8.36
C GLY A 114 -0.89 -14.13 7.95
N ILE A 115 -0.39 -13.95 6.72
CA ILE A 115 0.88 -14.55 6.29
C ILE A 115 2.02 -14.13 7.24
N PHE A 116 2.15 -12.85 7.56
CA PHE A 116 3.18 -12.36 8.50
C PHE A 116 3.02 -12.92 9.92
N MET A 117 1.79 -13.11 10.40
CA MET A 117 1.52 -13.72 11.71
C MET A 117 1.87 -15.22 11.75
N HIS A 118 1.71 -15.93 10.64
CA HIS A 118 2.04 -17.36 10.53
C HIS A 118 3.50 -17.61 10.12
N THR A 119 4.23 -16.58 9.69
CA THR A 119 5.63 -16.70 9.29
C THR A 119 6.51 -16.81 10.54
N HIS A 120 7.34 -17.85 10.57
CA HIS A 120 8.34 -18.08 11.61
C HIS A 120 9.73 -18.02 10.98
N ASP A 121 10.72 -17.51 11.72
CA ASP A 121 12.11 -17.53 11.31
C ASP A 121 12.69 -18.96 11.30
N GLU A 122 13.92 -19.11 10.80
CA GLU A 122 14.62 -20.42 10.76
C GLU A 122 14.85 -21.04 12.15
N ARG A 123 14.64 -20.28 13.23
CA ARG A 123 14.77 -20.68 14.64
C ARG A 123 13.41 -20.87 15.32
N GLY A 124 12.29 -20.74 14.59
CA GLY A 124 10.93 -20.86 15.11
C GLY A 124 10.40 -19.60 15.82
N GLY A 125 11.07 -18.45 15.71
CA GLY A 125 10.62 -17.17 16.22
C GLY A 125 9.66 -16.47 15.25
N GLY A 126 8.45 -16.16 15.72
CA GLY A 126 7.49 -15.33 14.97
C GLY A 126 7.71 -13.83 15.17
N LEU A 127 7.06 -13.01 14.35
CA LEU A 127 7.11 -11.56 14.49
C LEU A 127 6.45 -11.09 15.79
N GLY A 128 7.14 -10.21 16.51
CA GLY A 128 6.59 -9.56 17.69
C GLY A 128 5.48 -8.57 17.34
N ARG A 129 4.66 -8.20 18.32
CA ARG A 129 3.53 -7.27 18.12
C ARG A 129 3.95 -5.90 17.56
N ILE A 130 5.14 -5.41 17.94
CA ILE A 130 5.71 -4.16 17.41
C ILE A 130 6.11 -4.33 15.94
N GLU A 131 6.75 -5.45 15.58
CA GLU A 131 7.17 -5.72 14.21
C GLU A 131 5.97 -5.93 13.29
N LEU A 132 4.91 -6.57 13.77
CA LEU A 132 3.63 -6.70 13.05
C LEU A 132 2.99 -5.34 12.81
N ARG A 133 3.01 -4.44 13.81
CA ARG A 133 2.51 -3.06 13.65
C ARG A 133 3.30 -2.31 12.58
N ASP A 134 4.62 -2.37 12.66
CA ASP A 134 5.51 -1.69 11.71
C ASP A 134 5.34 -2.24 10.29
N THR A 135 5.15 -3.56 10.17
CA THR A 135 4.87 -4.23 8.89
C THR A 135 3.53 -3.80 8.32
N ALA A 136 2.47 -3.78 9.12
CA ALA A 136 1.14 -3.34 8.70
C ALA A 136 1.15 -1.87 8.22
N LEU A 137 1.78 -0.97 8.98
CA LEU A 137 1.92 0.44 8.59
C LEU A 137 2.74 0.58 7.31
N ASN A 138 3.84 -0.15 7.16
CA ASN A 138 4.67 -0.12 5.96
C ASN A 138 3.90 -0.57 4.71
N LEU A 139 3.06 -1.60 4.83
CA LEU A 139 2.19 -2.05 3.73
C LEU A 139 1.16 -0.99 3.35
N ILE A 140 0.52 -0.34 4.32
CA ILE A 140 -0.46 0.73 4.06
C ILE A 140 0.21 1.90 3.35
N ILE A 141 1.37 2.35 3.85
CA ILE A 141 2.13 3.45 3.24
C ILE A 141 2.51 3.10 1.81
N ALA A 142 3.08 1.91 1.59
CA ALA A 142 3.55 1.47 0.29
C ALA A 142 2.42 1.39 -0.74
N GLY A 143 1.26 0.83 -0.37
CA GLY A 143 0.18 0.58 -1.31
C GLY A 143 -0.78 1.73 -1.55
N ARG A 144 -0.89 2.68 -0.61
CA ARG A 144 -1.86 3.78 -0.68
C ARG A 144 -1.54 4.78 -1.78
N ASP A 145 -0.48 5.56 -1.59
CA ASP A 145 -0.20 6.73 -2.42
C ASP A 145 0.43 6.32 -3.76
N THR A 146 1.34 5.35 -3.75
CA THR A 146 2.03 4.91 -4.99
C THR A 146 1.06 4.33 -6.02
N THR A 147 0.11 3.50 -5.58
CA THR A 147 -0.92 2.91 -6.45
C THR A 147 -1.93 3.96 -6.89
N ALA A 148 -2.34 4.87 -5.98
CA ALA A 148 -3.26 5.95 -6.31
C ALA A 148 -2.67 6.86 -7.40
N GLU A 149 -1.39 7.21 -7.30
CA GLU A 149 -0.68 8.01 -8.30
C GLU A 149 -0.58 7.27 -9.65
N ALA A 150 -0.15 6.00 -9.63
CA ALA A 150 -0.02 5.18 -10.84
C ALA A 150 -1.35 5.08 -11.60
N LEU A 151 -2.44 4.81 -10.88
CA LEU A 151 -3.78 4.71 -11.47
C LEU A 151 -4.30 6.06 -11.96
N SER A 152 -4.05 7.15 -11.23
CA SER A 152 -4.47 8.50 -11.63
C SER A 152 -3.84 8.89 -12.96
N TRP A 153 -2.53 8.67 -13.12
CA TRP A 153 -1.83 8.93 -14.39
C TRP A 153 -2.27 7.96 -15.50
N ASN A 154 -2.47 6.69 -15.18
CA ASN A 154 -2.99 5.73 -16.15
C ASN A 154 -4.35 6.16 -16.68
N PHE A 155 -5.30 6.53 -15.81
CA PHE A 155 -6.60 7.04 -16.24
C PHE A 155 -6.47 8.33 -17.03
N PHE A 156 -5.64 9.28 -16.61
CA PHE A 156 -5.37 10.49 -17.38
C PHE A 156 -4.97 10.17 -18.84
N HIS A 157 -4.01 9.26 -19.04
CA HIS A 157 -3.57 8.83 -20.37
C HIS A 157 -4.65 8.08 -21.16
N LEU A 158 -5.44 7.22 -20.50
CA LEU A 158 -6.58 6.54 -21.12
C LEU A 158 -7.66 7.54 -21.57
N LEU A 159 -7.90 8.60 -20.79
CA LEU A 159 -8.86 9.65 -21.14
C LEU A 159 -8.40 10.45 -22.37
N MET A 160 -7.10 10.58 -22.57
CA MET A 160 -6.52 11.22 -23.75
C MET A 160 -6.42 10.29 -24.97
N ASN A 161 -6.29 8.98 -24.75
CA ASN A 161 -6.07 7.98 -25.79
C ASN A 161 -7.18 6.91 -25.80
N ARG A 162 -8.38 7.33 -26.23
CA ARG A 162 -9.61 6.53 -26.13
C ARG A 162 -9.55 5.17 -26.86
N ASP A 163 -8.71 5.03 -27.88
CA ASP A 163 -8.54 3.78 -28.62
C ASP A 163 -8.04 2.63 -27.74
N PHE A 164 -7.29 2.91 -26.67
CA PHE A 164 -6.87 1.87 -25.73
C PHE A 164 -8.00 1.41 -24.81
N ILE A 165 -8.99 2.26 -24.54
CA ILE A 165 -10.15 1.88 -23.72
C ILE A 165 -10.95 0.77 -24.41
N SER A 166 -11.17 0.87 -25.72
CA SER A 166 -11.90 -0.16 -26.46
C SER A 166 -11.16 -1.50 -26.47
N LYS A 167 -9.82 -1.47 -26.63
CA LYS A 167 -8.95 -2.64 -26.56
C LYS A 167 -8.98 -3.30 -25.19
N ILE A 168 -8.83 -2.52 -24.11
CA ILE A 168 -8.90 -3.02 -22.73
C ILE A 168 -10.27 -3.64 -22.45
N ARG A 169 -11.36 -2.99 -22.86
CA ARG A 169 -12.72 -3.53 -22.66
C ARG A 169 -12.93 -4.85 -23.39
N LYS A 170 -12.47 -4.95 -24.64
CA LYS A 170 -12.56 -6.19 -25.42
C LYS A 170 -11.76 -7.30 -24.77
N GLU A 171 -10.50 -7.03 -24.41
CA GLU A 171 -9.63 -7.95 -23.69
C GLU A 171 -10.25 -8.44 -22.38
N ALA A 172 -10.75 -7.52 -21.55
CA ALA A 172 -11.39 -7.85 -20.29
C ALA A 172 -12.64 -8.71 -20.51
N PHE A 173 -13.47 -8.39 -21.49
CA PHE A 173 -14.66 -9.17 -21.81
C PHE A 173 -14.30 -10.61 -22.22
N GLU A 174 -13.33 -10.79 -23.11
CA GLU A 174 -12.91 -12.12 -23.57
C GLU A 174 -12.36 -12.97 -22.41
N ILE A 175 -11.41 -12.43 -21.63
CA ILE A 175 -10.76 -13.17 -20.54
C ILE A 175 -11.73 -13.47 -19.40
N LEU A 176 -12.56 -12.50 -19.01
CA LEU A 176 -13.48 -12.66 -17.89
C LEU A 176 -14.65 -13.58 -18.25
N SER A 177 -15.13 -13.57 -19.50
CA SER A 177 -16.18 -14.50 -19.95
C SER A 177 -15.74 -15.96 -19.85
N GLU A 178 -14.47 -16.25 -20.16
CA GLU A 178 -13.89 -17.59 -20.02
C GLU A 178 -13.66 -18.00 -18.57
N ASN A 179 -13.55 -17.03 -17.65
CA ASN A 179 -13.13 -17.26 -16.26
C ASN A 179 -14.19 -16.83 -15.22
N GLN A 180 -15.47 -16.99 -15.56
CA GLN A 180 -16.60 -16.72 -14.64
C GLN A 180 -16.58 -15.31 -14.03
N GLY A 181 -16.11 -14.31 -14.79
CA GLY A 181 -16.03 -12.93 -14.33
C GLY A 181 -14.86 -12.63 -13.40
N ARG A 182 -13.95 -13.58 -13.14
CA ARG A 182 -12.89 -13.42 -12.13
C ARG A 182 -11.50 -13.21 -12.73
N VAL A 183 -10.71 -12.36 -12.09
CA VAL A 183 -9.26 -12.29 -12.31
C VAL A 183 -8.60 -13.28 -11.35
N THR A 184 -7.68 -14.09 -11.86
CA THR A 184 -6.95 -15.13 -11.11
C THR A 184 -5.46 -15.05 -11.39
N TYR A 185 -4.64 -15.69 -10.56
CA TYR A 185 -3.20 -15.80 -10.80
C TYR A 185 -2.86 -16.46 -12.15
N ALA A 186 -3.73 -17.36 -12.63
CA ALA A 186 -3.54 -18.02 -13.92
C ALA A 186 -3.84 -17.10 -15.12
N ASN A 187 -4.79 -16.16 -14.99
CA ASN A 187 -5.27 -15.37 -16.14
C ASN A 187 -4.78 -13.91 -16.17
N TYR A 188 -4.29 -13.32 -15.07
CA TYR A 188 -3.95 -11.89 -15.04
C TYR A 188 -2.89 -11.51 -16.08
N LYS A 189 -1.98 -12.42 -16.41
CA LYS A 189 -0.94 -12.22 -17.45
C LYS A 189 -1.53 -12.06 -18.85
N ARG A 190 -2.76 -12.51 -19.09
CA ARG A 190 -3.47 -12.39 -20.37
C ARG A 190 -3.99 -10.97 -20.61
N PHE A 191 -4.07 -10.12 -19.59
CA PHE A 191 -4.50 -8.73 -19.72
C PHE A 191 -3.38 -7.83 -20.29
N VAL A 192 -2.98 -8.11 -21.53
CA VAL A 192 -1.84 -7.47 -22.23
C VAL A 192 -2.03 -5.96 -22.36
N TRP A 193 -3.19 -5.49 -22.83
CA TRP A 193 -3.47 -4.05 -22.98
C TRP A 193 -3.55 -3.34 -21.64
N THR A 194 -4.21 -3.97 -20.67
CA THR A 194 -4.31 -3.43 -19.31
C THR A 194 -2.91 -3.24 -18.72
N ASN A 195 -2.09 -4.29 -18.74
CA ASN A 195 -0.71 -4.24 -18.25
C ASN A 195 0.15 -3.23 -19.03
N ALA A 196 0.06 -3.20 -20.35
CA ALA A 196 0.82 -2.28 -21.18
C ALA A 196 0.52 -0.81 -20.85
N THR A 197 -0.74 -0.45 -20.64
CA THR A 197 -1.10 0.94 -20.30
C THR A 197 -0.64 1.33 -18.89
N ILE A 198 -0.69 0.41 -17.92
CA ILE A 198 -0.18 0.66 -16.55
C ILE A 198 1.34 0.84 -16.59
N LEU A 199 2.05 -0.04 -17.29
CA LEU A 199 3.50 0.04 -17.44
C LEU A 199 3.93 1.31 -18.17
N GLU A 200 3.20 1.73 -19.21
CA GLU A 200 3.49 2.97 -19.92
C GLU A 200 3.22 4.21 -19.04
N ALA A 201 2.16 4.19 -18.24
CA ALA A 201 1.91 5.24 -17.26
C ALA A 201 3.04 5.34 -16.23
N LEU A 202 3.53 4.21 -15.71
CA LEU A 202 4.67 4.17 -14.79
C LEU A 202 5.99 4.58 -15.44
N ARG A 203 6.18 4.29 -16.75
CA ARG A 203 7.36 4.74 -17.50
C ARG A 203 7.39 6.26 -17.66
N LEU A 204 6.24 6.89 -17.87
CA LEU A 204 6.10 8.34 -18.04
C LEU A 204 6.01 9.09 -16.70
N HIS A 205 5.33 8.49 -15.72
CA HIS A 205 5.02 9.06 -14.41
C HIS A 205 5.29 8.01 -13.32
N PRO A 206 6.56 7.74 -13.00
CA PRO A 206 6.90 6.78 -11.97
C PRO A 206 6.46 7.32 -10.59
N SER A 207 5.60 6.58 -9.88
CA SER A 207 5.13 6.99 -8.54
C SER A 207 6.26 7.12 -7.51
N VAL A 208 7.38 6.43 -7.75
CA VAL A 208 8.60 6.54 -6.93
C VAL A 208 9.78 6.87 -7.85
N PRO A 209 9.99 8.16 -8.20
CA PRO A 209 10.98 8.58 -9.20
C PRO A 209 12.42 8.53 -8.69
N LYS A 210 12.62 8.46 -7.37
CA LYS A 210 13.94 8.48 -6.72
C LYS A 210 14.04 7.32 -5.75
N ASN A 211 15.18 6.63 -5.77
CA ASN A 211 15.49 5.56 -4.81
C ASN A 211 16.94 5.72 -4.35
N ALA A 212 17.12 6.35 -3.19
CA ALA A 212 18.45 6.63 -2.65
C ALA A 212 19.01 5.39 -1.95
N LYS A 213 20.27 5.06 -2.23
CA LYS A 213 21.01 3.97 -1.56
C LYS A 213 22.35 4.49 -1.04
N CYS A 214 22.83 3.86 0.02
CA CYS A 214 24.18 4.08 0.55
C CYS A 214 25.07 2.90 0.16
N VAL A 215 26.25 3.20 -0.38
CA VAL A 215 27.22 2.20 -0.82
C VAL A 215 27.89 1.59 0.41
N VAL A 216 27.65 0.30 0.67
CA VAL A 216 28.22 -0.41 1.82
C VAL A 216 29.70 -0.76 1.60
N SER A 217 30.05 -1.12 0.37
CA SER A 217 31.41 -1.51 -0.01
C SER A 217 31.78 -0.91 -1.36
N HIS A 218 33.05 -0.61 -1.55
CA HIS A 218 33.58 -0.10 -2.81
C HIS A 218 33.22 -1.04 -3.97
N ASP A 219 32.74 -0.47 -5.06
CA ASP A 219 32.38 -1.23 -6.26
C ASP A 219 32.61 -0.41 -7.53
N GLN A 220 32.75 -1.09 -8.67
CA GLN A 220 32.92 -0.46 -9.97
C GLN A 220 31.68 -0.70 -10.82
N ILE A 221 31.03 0.39 -11.24
CA ILE A 221 29.95 0.31 -12.20
C ILE A 221 30.53 -0.22 -13.53
N PRO A 222 29.95 -1.26 -14.15
CA PRO A 222 30.43 -1.77 -15.43
C PRO A 222 30.51 -0.65 -16.49
N GLY A 223 31.72 -0.34 -16.95
CA GLY A 223 31.96 0.75 -17.91
C GLY A 223 31.83 2.17 -17.33
N GLY A 224 31.72 2.32 -16.02
CA GLY A 224 31.49 3.58 -15.33
C GLY A 224 32.51 3.91 -14.24
N THR A 225 32.13 4.83 -13.34
CA THR A 225 32.97 5.25 -12.21
C THR A 225 32.99 4.19 -11.10
N THR A 226 34.04 4.22 -10.29
CA THR A 226 34.08 3.53 -9.00
C THR A 226 33.24 4.31 -7.99
N VAL A 227 32.33 3.62 -7.30
CA VAL A 227 31.60 4.12 -6.14
C VAL A 227 32.31 3.66 -4.86
N LYS A 228 32.46 4.56 -3.89
CA LYS A 228 33.17 4.28 -2.64
C LYS A 228 32.19 3.96 -1.53
N ALA A 229 32.66 3.22 -0.53
CA ALA A 229 31.88 3.00 0.68
C ALA A 229 31.50 4.34 1.33
N GLY A 230 30.22 4.51 1.64
CA GLY A 230 29.64 5.75 2.18
C GLY A 230 29.09 6.72 1.13
N ASP A 231 29.30 6.48 -0.18
CA ASP A 231 28.68 7.28 -1.23
C ASP A 231 27.16 7.06 -1.25
N MET A 232 26.41 8.11 -1.60
CA MET A 232 24.96 8.04 -1.83
C MET A 232 24.69 7.99 -3.35
N VAL A 233 23.89 7.03 -3.79
CA VAL A 233 23.48 6.81 -5.19
C VAL A 233 21.98 6.82 -5.38
#